data_AF-A0A095XTJ9-F1
#
_entry.id   AF-A0A095XTJ9-F1
#
_cell.length_a   1.000
_cell.length_b   1.000
_cell.length_c   1.000
_cell.angle_alpha   90.00
_cell.angle_beta   90.00
_cell.angle_gamma   90.00
#
_symmetry.space_group_name_H-M   'P 1'
#
loop_
_entity.id
_entity.type
_entity.pdbx_description
1 polymer ?
#
loop_
_entity_poly.entity_id
_entity_poly.type
_entity_poly.pdbx_seq_one_letter_code
_entity_poly.pdbx_strand_id
1 'polypeptide(L)'
;MAKKGGFGGGMPGGMNMNNLLKQAQKMQADMQKAQEELEAKEIESSVGGGAVVVRVNGKKEVVGINIKPEVVDQDDIEMLEDLVMSAVNQAMREIDEMQKSQMGKLTGGMNLPF
;
A
#
# COMPACT_ATOMS: atom_id res chain seq x y z
N MET A 1 -5.97 -67.64 -24.12
CA MET A 1 -6.59 -66.47 -24.79
C MET A 1 -7.65 -65.93 -23.81
N ALA A 2 -7.74 -64.68 -23.34
CA ALA A 2 -7.15 -63.37 -23.65
C ALA A 2 -7.02 -62.56 -22.32
N LYS A 3 -5.90 -61.88 -22.03
CA LYS A 3 -5.60 -60.43 -22.27
C LYS A 3 -6.67 -59.49 -21.68
N LYS A 4 -6.44 -58.88 -20.51
CA LYS A 4 -5.77 -57.58 -20.25
C LYS A 4 -6.67 -56.36 -20.44
N GLY A 5 -6.71 -55.51 -19.42
CA GLY A 5 -6.97 -54.06 -19.52
C GLY A 5 -8.14 -53.62 -18.64
N GLY A 6 -8.04 -52.61 -17.79
CA GLY A 6 -6.93 -51.72 -17.45
C GLY A 6 -7.44 -50.77 -16.37
N PHE A 7 -6.68 -50.63 -15.28
CA PHE A 7 -6.79 -49.50 -14.38
C PHE A 7 -6.45 -48.22 -15.17
N GLY A 8 -7.31 -47.21 -15.12
CA GLY A 8 -7.07 -45.97 -15.87
C GLY A 8 -8.17 -44.92 -15.72
N GLY A 9 -8.70 -44.72 -14.51
CA GLY A 9 -9.54 -43.57 -14.20
C GLY A 9 -8.68 -42.38 -13.77
N GLY A 10 -7.94 -41.77 -14.70
CA GLY A 10 -7.24 -40.51 -14.43
C GLY A 10 -8.26 -39.38 -14.31
N MET A 11 -8.43 -38.84 -13.10
CA MET A 11 -9.34 -37.72 -12.83
C MET A 11 -8.98 -36.49 -13.67
N PRO A 12 -9.94 -35.85 -14.39
CA PRO A 12 -9.72 -34.64 -15.20
C PRO A 12 -9.42 -33.34 -14.42
N GLY A 13 -8.98 -33.41 -13.16
CA GLY A 13 -8.75 -32.25 -12.28
C GLY A 13 -7.32 -31.71 -12.22
N GLY A 14 -6.31 -32.47 -12.69
CA GLY A 14 -4.89 -32.12 -12.48
C GLY A 14 -4.38 -30.92 -13.30
N MET A 15 -4.95 -30.66 -14.48
CA MET A 15 -4.49 -29.58 -15.36
C MET A 15 -4.97 -28.20 -14.90
N ASN A 16 -6.16 -28.14 -14.28
CA ASN A 16 -6.71 -26.92 -13.69
C ASN A 16 -5.98 -26.53 -12.38
N MET A 17 -5.55 -27.53 -11.61
CA MET A 17 -4.82 -27.30 -10.36
C MET A 17 -3.41 -26.71 -10.61
N ASN A 18 -2.71 -27.18 -11.63
CA ASN A 18 -1.39 -26.63 -11.98
C ASN A 18 -1.46 -25.18 -12.47
N ASN A 19 -2.50 -24.82 -13.22
CA ASN A 19 -2.70 -23.44 -13.66
C ASN A 19 -3.09 -22.52 -12.50
N LEU A 20 -3.93 -23.01 -11.57
CA LEU A 20 -4.29 -22.29 -10.35
C LEU A 20 -3.07 -22.04 -9.46
N LEU A 21 -2.22 -23.05 -9.25
CA LEU A 21 -0.99 -22.91 -8.46
C LEU A 21 -0.04 -21.87 -9.06
N LYS A 22 0.14 -21.88 -10.39
CA LYS A 22 0.97 -20.88 -11.09
C LYS A 22 0.39 -19.46 -10.95
N GLN A 23 -0.93 -19.31 -11.01
CA GLN A 23 -1.59 -18.02 -10.80
C GLN A 23 -1.43 -17.54 -9.35
N ALA A 24 -1.56 -18.42 -8.37
CA ALA A 24 -1.35 -18.10 -6.95
C ALA A 24 0.10 -17.68 -6.67
N GLN A 25 1.09 -18.39 -7.23
CA GLN A 25 2.50 -18.03 -7.12
C GLN A 25 2.79 -16.65 -7.73
N LYS A 26 2.20 -16.37 -8.91
CA LYS A 26 2.32 -15.05 -9.55
C LYS A 26 1.70 -13.96 -8.68
N MET A 27 0.49 -14.18 -8.17
CA MET A 27 -0.18 -13.24 -7.25
C MET A 27 0.66 -12.96 -6.01
N GLN A 28 1.28 -13.99 -5.42
CA GLN A 28 2.16 -13.83 -4.25
C GLN A 28 3.38 -12.95 -4.58
N ALA A 29 4.02 -13.15 -5.72
CA ALA A 29 5.15 -12.34 -6.16
C ALA A 29 4.74 -10.89 -6.49
N ASP A 30 3.62 -10.72 -7.19
CA ASP A 30 3.07 -9.41 -7.54
C ASP A 30 2.68 -8.62 -6.27
N MET A 31 2.13 -9.30 -5.26
CA MET A 31 1.84 -8.71 -3.95
C MET A 31 3.10 -8.27 -3.19
N GLN A 32 4.13 -9.12 -3.13
CA GLN A 32 5.39 -8.75 -2.47
C GLN A 32 6.03 -7.52 -3.12
N LYS A 33 6.11 -7.53 -4.45
CA LYS A 33 6.65 -6.39 -5.19
C LYS A 33 5.82 -5.12 -4.97
N ALA A 34 4.51 -5.24 -4.99
CA ALA A 34 3.64 -4.09 -4.75
C ALA A 34 3.75 -3.57 -3.31
N GLN A 35 3.92 -4.45 -2.32
CA GLN A 35 4.18 -4.07 -0.94
C GLN A 35 5.48 -3.25 -0.84
N GLU A 36 6.58 -3.72 -1.44
CA GLU A 36 7.85 -3.00 -1.49
C GLU A 36 7.71 -1.64 -2.20
N GLU A 37 7.02 -1.59 -3.33
CA GLU A 37 6.75 -0.34 -4.06
C GLU A 37 5.88 0.63 -3.24
N LEU A 38 4.92 0.13 -2.46
CA LEU A 38 4.10 0.97 -1.57
C LEU A 38 4.94 1.54 -0.45
N GLU A 39 5.76 0.73 0.20
CA GLU A 39 6.64 1.16 1.29
C GLU A 39 7.62 2.27 0.84
N ALA A 40 8.10 2.20 -0.41
CA ALA A 40 9.01 3.20 -0.96
C ALA A 40 8.32 4.47 -1.50
N LYS A 41 6.99 4.46 -1.69
CA LYS A 41 6.28 5.65 -2.17
C LYS A 41 6.22 6.71 -1.09
N GLU A 42 6.45 7.95 -1.49
CA GLU A 42 6.24 9.14 -0.69
C GLU A 42 5.00 9.89 -1.15
N ILE A 43 4.29 10.47 -0.20
CA ILE A 43 3.27 11.48 -0.46
C ILE A 43 3.68 12.78 0.22
N GLU A 44 3.12 13.88 -0.28
CA GLU A 44 3.30 15.21 0.28
C GLU A 44 1.94 15.80 0.62
N SER A 45 1.79 16.29 1.84
CA SER A 45 0.59 16.97 2.31
C SER A 45 0.95 18.36 2.82
N SER A 46 0.07 19.33 2.60
CA SER A 46 0.32 20.73 2.94
C SER A 46 -0.87 21.37 3.65
N VAL A 47 -0.59 22.23 4.62
CA VAL A 47 -1.61 23.02 5.36
C VAL A 47 -1.22 24.50 5.41
N GLY A 48 -2.14 25.35 5.86
CA GLY A 48 -1.88 26.79 6.00
C GLY A 48 -1.50 27.47 4.67
N GLY A 49 -2.10 27.05 3.55
CA GLY A 49 -1.74 27.57 2.22
C GLY A 49 -0.34 27.15 1.74
N GLY A 50 0.17 26.01 2.24
CA GLY A 50 1.53 25.53 1.94
C GLY A 50 2.59 26.12 2.85
N ALA A 51 2.20 26.70 3.99
CA ALA A 51 3.12 27.17 5.01
C ALA A 51 3.86 26.01 5.70
N VAL A 52 3.17 24.88 5.91
CA VAL A 52 3.78 23.65 6.39
C VAL A 52 3.48 22.53 5.40
N VAL A 53 4.53 21.82 5.00
CA VAL A 53 4.50 20.70 4.07
C VAL A 53 5.18 19.51 4.74
N VAL A 54 4.51 18.36 4.77
CA VAL A 54 5.00 17.12 5.38
C VAL A 54 5.05 16.04 4.32
N ARG A 55 6.19 15.34 4.24
CA ARG A 55 6.37 14.15 3.40
C ARG A 55 6.40 12.90 4.26
N VAL A 56 5.60 11.91 3.87
CA VAL A 56 5.46 10.62 4.56
C VAL A 56 5.61 9.49 3.56
N ASN A 57 6.36 8.44 3.93
CA ASN A 57 6.53 7.25 3.09
C ASN A 57 5.44 6.19 3.38
N GLY A 58 5.38 5.13 2.57
CA GLY A 58 4.45 4.02 2.77
C GLY A 58 4.73 3.16 4.00
N LYS A 59 5.82 3.39 4.74
CA LYS A 59 6.05 2.82 6.08
C LYS A 59 5.46 3.68 7.20
N LYS A 60 4.77 4.77 6.84
CA LYS A 60 4.25 5.79 7.77
C LYS A 60 5.36 6.50 8.54
N GLU A 61 6.53 6.64 7.93
CA GLU A 61 7.62 7.41 8.48
C GLU A 61 7.59 8.83 7.89
N VAL A 62 7.73 9.84 8.73
CA VAL A 62 7.93 11.21 8.28
C VAL A 62 9.35 11.34 7.74
N VAL A 63 9.48 11.57 6.44
CA VAL A 63 10.77 11.66 5.74
C VAL A 63 11.18 13.10 5.44
N GLY A 64 10.29 14.07 5.66
CA GLY A 64 10.61 15.48 5.57
C GLY A 64 9.51 16.38 6.07
N ILE A 65 9.91 17.53 6.61
CA ILE A 65 9.03 18.63 6.97
C ILE A 65 9.66 19.91 6.41
N ASN A 66 8.87 20.72 5.72
CA ASN A 66 9.26 22.05 5.27
C ASN A 66 8.29 23.08 5.85
N ILE A 67 8.84 24.14 6.43
CA ILE A 67 8.10 25.19 7.12
C ILE A 67 8.57 26.52 6.55
N LYS A 68 7.63 27.32 6.05
CA LYS A 68 7.94 28.65 5.55
C LYS A 68 8.24 29.60 6.73
N PRO A 69 9.19 30.54 6.58
CA PRO A 69 9.52 31.48 7.63
C PRO A 69 8.34 32.33 8.12
N GLU A 70 7.35 32.56 7.25
CA GLU A 70 6.16 33.37 7.54
C GLU A 70 5.27 32.83 8.67
N VAL A 71 5.40 31.54 9.03
CA VAL A 71 4.69 30.92 10.16
C VAL A 71 5.60 30.58 11.34
N VAL A 72 6.85 31.05 11.31
CA VAL A 72 7.81 30.88 12.41
C VAL A 72 7.88 32.18 13.20
N ASP A 73 6.91 32.36 14.09
CA ASP A 73 6.87 33.49 15.03
C ASP A 73 7.23 33.02 16.44
N GLN A 74 8.15 33.72 17.10
CA GLN A 74 8.55 33.40 18.48
C GLN A 74 7.48 33.82 19.49
N ASP A 75 6.64 34.79 19.12
CA ASP A 75 5.54 35.26 19.95
C ASP A 75 4.27 34.40 19.78
N ASP A 76 4.22 33.54 18.77
CA ASP A 76 3.09 32.65 18.44
C ASP A 76 3.56 31.25 18.01
N ILE A 77 4.24 30.55 18.93
CA ILE A 77 4.69 29.16 18.73
C ILE A 77 3.50 28.20 18.64
N GLU A 78 2.40 28.49 19.35
CA GLU A 78 1.18 27.65 19.38
C GLU A 78 0.59 27.49 17.97
N MET A 79 0.54 28.56 17.17
CA MET A 79 0.11 28.46 15.78
C MET A 79 1.00 27.50 14.95
N LEU A 80 2.31 27.56 15.13
CA LEU A 80 3.23 26.68 14.41
C LEU A 80 3.04 25.21 14.83
N GLU A 81 2.88 24.94 16.12
CA GLU A 81 2.59 23.61 16.64
C GLU A 81 1.29 23.05 16.06
N ASP A 82 0.23 23.86 15.99
CA ASP A 82 -1.05 23.48 15.41
C ASP A 82 -0.96 23.16 13.91
N LEU A 83 -0.20 23.96 13.15
CA LEU A 83 0.04 23.70 11.72
C LEU A 83 0.83 22.41 11.51
N VAL A 84 1.89 22.17 12.29
CA VAL A 84 2.69 20.94 12.19
C VAL A 84 1.84 19.72 12.55
N MET A 85 1.11 19.77 13.67
CA MET A 85 0.21 18.70 14.09
C MET A 85 -0.82 18.39 12.99
N SER A 86 -1.44 19.43 12.43
CA SER A 86 -2.47 19.28 11.39
C SER A 86 -1.89 18.65 10.13
N ALA A 87 -0.72 19.10 9.68
CA ALA A 87 -0.06 18.59 8.49
C ALA A 87 0.35 17.12 8.62
N VAL A 88 0.95 16.75 9.76
CA VAL A 88 1.34 15.36 10.04
C VAL A 88 0.11 14.46 10.06
N ASN A 89 -0.94 14.85 10.79
CA ASN A 89 -2.17 14.06 10.86
C ASN A 89 -2.86 13.93 9.49
N GLN A 90 -2.80 14.96 8.66
CA GLN A 90 -3.34 14.91 7.30
C GLN A 90 -2.53 13.95 6.43
N ALA A 91 -1.20 14.05 6.43
CA ALA A 91 -0.34 13.14 5.69
C ALA A 91 -0.55 11.66 6.13
N MET A 92 -0.74 11.41 7.43
CA MET A 92 -1.04 10.06 7.94
C MET A 92 -2.38 9.51 7.42
N ARG A 93 -3.41 10.36 7.27
CA ARG A 93 -4.68 9.95 6.67
C ARG A 93 -4.55 9.68 5.18
N GLU A 94 -3.84 10.54 4.45
CA GLU A 94 -3.64 10.40 3.01
C GLU A 94 -2.82 9.15 2.67
N ILE A 95 -1.80 8.79 3.47
CA ILE A 95 -1.03 7.56 3.24
C ILE A 95 -1.88 6.31 3.50
N ASP A 96 -2.76 6.33 4.52
CA ASP A 96 -3.71 5.25 4.79
C ASP A 96 -4.69 5.03 3.63
N GLU A 97 -5.20 6.12 3.06
CA GLU A 97 -6.08 6.07 1.89
C GLU A 97 -5.35 5.56 0.65
N MET A 98 -4.10 6.01 0.43
CA MET A 98 -3.25 5.54 -0.65
C MET A 98 -2.99 4.03 -0.55
N GLN A 99 -2.60 3.54 0.63
CA GLN A 99 -2.38 2.12 0.88
C GLN A 99 -3.64 1.29 0.63
N LYS A 100 -4.80 1.71 1.17
CA LYS A 100 -6.08 1.03 0.94
C LYS A 100 -6.46 1.00 -0.54
N SER A 101 -6.29 2.12 -1.25
CA SER A 101 -6.60 2.21 -2.68
C SER A 101 -5.73 1.27 -3.52
N GLN A 102 -4.43 1.21 -3.24
CA GLN A 102 -3.49 0.40 -4.00
C GLN A 102 -3.67 -1.09 -3.72
N MET A 103 -3.86 -1.46 -2.45
CA MET A 103 -4.16 -2.85 -2.10
C MET A 103 -5.49 -3.32 -2.71
N GLY A 104 -6.53 -2.47 -2.68
CA GLY A 104 -7.81 -2.77 -3.33
C GLY A 104 -7.71 -2.97 -4.84
N LYS A 105 -6.80 -2.28 -5.52
CA LYS A 105 -6.54 -2.51 -6.96
C LYS A 105 -5.88 -3.86 -7.23
N LEU A 106 -4.95 -4.29 -6.37
CA LEU A 106 -4.23 -5.55 -6.51
C LEU A 106 -5.14 -6.76 -6.26
N THR A 107 -6.05 -6.64 -5.28
CA THR A 107 -7.00 -7.71 -4.97
C THR A 107 -8.25 -7.73 -5.85
N GLY A 108 -8.38 -6.76 -6.78
CA GLY A 108 -9.59 -6.61 -7.60
C GLY A 108 -10.83 -6.26 -6.78
N GLY A 109 -10.66 -5.55 -5.67
CA GLY A 109 -11.74 -5.20 -4.73
C GLY A 109 -12.11 -6.33 -3.77
N MET A 110 -11.37 -7.44 -3.76
CA MET A 110 -11.56 -8.50 -2.78
C MET A 110 -11.03 -8.04 -1.43
N ASN A 111 -11.92 -7.93 -0.43
CA ASN A 111 -11.55 -7.55 0.93
C ASN A 111 -10.85 -8.72 1.62
N LEU A 112 -9.59 -8.97 1.24
CA LEU A 112 -8.76 -9.98 1.88
C LEU A 112 -8.37 -9.48 3.28
N PRO A 113 -8.42 -10.34 4.31
CA PRO A 113 -7.92 -9.99 5.64
C PRO A 113 -6.40 -9.88 5.55
N PHE A 114 -5.89 -8.65 5.57
CA PHE A 114 -4.48 -8.34 5.77
C PHE A 114 -4.24 -7.99 7.23
#